data_AF-A0A920A9U7-F1
#
_entry.id   AF-A0A920A9U7-F1
#
_cell.length_a   1.000
_cell.length_b   1.000
_cell.length_c   1.000
_cell.angle_alpha   90.00
_cell.angle_beta   90.00
_cell.angle_gamma   90.00
#
_symmetry.space_group_name_H-M   'P 1'
#
loop_
_entity.id
_entity.type
_entity.pdbx_description
1 polymer ?
#
loop_
_entity_poly.entity_id
_entity_poly.type
_entity_poly.pdbx_seq_one_letter_code
_entity_poly.pdbx_strand_id
1 'polypeptide(L)'
;MEGTVSQEPNLANRLSELRQKVIYELLIENNVPSEEANLLSKESFKIFIEERHKVVYFDDVLETLKSLKEKYILGVITNGNADIKTLKIDHLFDFYLNAEMVNESKPGKKSLTKLLN
;
A
#
# COMPACT_ATOMS: atom_id res chain seq x y z
N MET A 1 -19.41 -4.79 -3.09
CA MET A 1 -18.03 -4.79 -3.62
C MET A 1 -17.95 -4.33 -5.08
N GLU A 2 -18.74 -4.88 -6.03
CA GLU A 2 -18.75 -4.40 -7.42
C GLU A 2 -19.23 -2.94 -7.57
N GLY A 3 -20.19 -2.50 -6.74
CA GLY A 3 -20.70 -1.12 -6.79
C GLY A 3 -19.66 -0.05 -6.47
N THR A 4 -18.79 -0.26 -5.48
CA THR A 4 -17.84 0.75 -4.97
C THR A 4 -16.72 1.06 -5.94
N VAL A 5 -16.18 0.03 -6.61
CA VAL A 5 -15.09 0.16 -7.59
C VAL A 5 -15.64 0.66 -8.94
N SER A 6 -16.89 0.31 -9.28
CA SER A 6 -17.55 0.78 -10.51
C SER A 6 -17.85 2.28 -10.50
N GLN A 7 -18.02 2.91 -9.33
CA GLN A 7 -18.32 4.35 -9.21
C GLN A 7 -17.05 5.21 -9.22
N GLU A 8 -15.89 4.65 -8.85
CA GLU A 8 -14.60 5.35 -8.84
C GLU A 8 -13.46 4.44 -9.34
N PRO A 9 -13.18 4.40 -10.66
CA PRO A 9 -12.22 3.47 -11.24
C PRO A 9 -10.79 3.61 -10.66
N ASN A 10 -10.41 4.82 -10.24
CA ASN A 10 -9.10 5.11 -9.64
C ASN A 10 -8.97 4.58 -8.19
N LEU A 11 -10.06 4.14 -7.55
CA LEU A 11 -10.00 3.55 -6.20
C LEU A 11 -9.27 2.20 -6.20
N ALA A 12 -9.26 1.48 -7.32
CA ALA A 12 -8.56 0.21 -7.46
C ALA A 12 -7.04 0.33 -7.22
N ASN A 13 -6.45 1.48 -7.57
CA ASN A 13 -5.04 1.78 -7.30
C ASN A 13 -4.81 2.38 -5.91
N ARG A 14 -5.87 2.76 -5.20
CA ARG A 14 -5.88 3.36 -3.85
C ARG A 14 -6.39 2.35 -2.82
N LEU A 15 -5.66 1.24 -2.70
CA LEU A 15 -6.08 0.07 -1.92
C LEU A 15 -6.36 0.37 -0.44
N SER A 16 -5.66 1.35 0.15
CA SER A 16 -5.90 1.77 1.53
C SER A 16 -7.27 2.44 1.68
N GLU A 17 -7.57 3.38 0.78
CA GLU A 17 -8.85 4.08 0.72
C GLU A 17 -10.00 3.14 0.36
N LEU A 18 -9.79 2.22 -0.59
CA LEU A 18 -10.77 1.20 -0.96
C LEU A 18 -11.16 0.34 0.25
N ARG A 19 -10.19 -0.13 1.03
CA ARG A 19 -10.50 -0.95 2.21
C ARG A 19 -11.26 -0.17 3.28
N GLN A 20 -10.88 1.08 3.54
CA GLN A 20 -11.63 1.94 4.47
C GLN A 20 -13.06 2.16 4.00
N LYS A 21 -13.27 2.44 2.70
CA LYS A 21 -14.60 2.63 2.11
C LYS A 21 -15.46 1.37 2.20
N VAL A 22 -14.88 0.20 1.94
CA VAL A 22 -15.58 -1.09 2.09
C VAL A 22 -16.00 -1.32 3.55
N ILE A 23 -15.13 -1.07 4.53
CA ILE A 23 -15.49 -1.22 5.95
C ILE A 23 -16.60 -0.22 6.33
N TYR A 24 -16.48 1.03 5.89
CA TYR A 24 -17.50 2.05 6.09
C TYR A 24 -18.86 1.63 5.52
N GLU A 25 -18.91 1.19 4.26
CA GLU A 25 -20.14 0.76 3.60
C GLU A 25 -20.80 -0.40 4.33
N LEU A 26 -20.02 -1.40 4.78
CA LEU A 26 -20.52 -2.51 5.58
C LEU A 26 -21.12 -2.07 6.93
N LEU A 27 -20.52 -1.07 7.58
CA LEU A 27 -21.03 -0.52 8.85
C LEU A 27 -22.36 0.22 8.62
N ILE A 28 -22.45 1.01 7.55
CA ILE A 28 -23.71 1.69 7.17
C ILE A 28 -24.81 0.68 6.84
N GLU A 29 -24.50 -0.38 6.08
CA GLU A 29 -25.44 -1.47 5.76
C GLU A 29 -25.97 -2.17 7.02
N ASN A 30 -25.23 -2.10 8.13
CA ASN A 30 -25.62 -2.66 9.44
C ASN A 30 -26.16 -1.59 10.41
N ASN A 31 -26.59 -0.44 9.91
CA ASN A 31 -27.24 0.65 10.66
C ASN A 31 -26.33 1.36 11.69
N VAL A 32 -25.02 1.31 11.52
CA VAL A 32 -24.09 2.13 12.32
C VAL A 32 -24.21 3.60 11.87
N PRO A 33 -24.34 4.58 12.78
CA PRO A 33 -24.37 5.99 12.44
C PRO A 33 -23.16 6.41 11.60
N SER A 34 -23.35 7.30 10.62
CA SER A 34 -22.30 7.66 9.65
C SER A 34 -21.01 8.20 10.30
N GLU A 35 -21.13 9.02 11.34
CA GLU A 35 -19.96 9.55 12.06
C GLU A 35 -19.18 8.43 12.77
N GLU A 36 -19.89 7.51 13.42
CA GLU A 36 -19.30 6.34 14.09
C GLU A 36 -18.68 5.37 13.07
N ALA A 37 -19.38 5.11 11.95
CA ALA A 37 -18.87 4.26 10.87
C ALA A 37 -17.56 4.81 10.26
N ASN A 38 -17.45 6.13 10.11
CA ASN A 38 -16.23 6.78 9.64
C ASN A 38 -15.07 6.58 10.63
N LEU A 39 -15.31 6.75 11.93
CA LEU A 39 -14.28 6.50 12.96
C LEU A 39 -13.86 5.02 12.98
N LEU A 40 -14.82 4.12 13.08
CA LEU A 40 -14.58 2.67 13.15
C LEU A 40 -13.89 2.13 11.90
N SER A 41 -14.22 2.63 10.71
CA SER A 41 -13.55 2.22 9.47
C SER A 41 -12.06 2.58 9.45
N LYS A 42 -11.70 3.78 9.94
CA LYS A 42 -10.30 4.22 10.07
C LYS A 42 -9.54 3.42 11.11
N GLU A 43 -10.14 3.18 12.27
CA GLU A 43 -9.53 2.40 13.34
C GLU A 43 -9.34 0.94 12.95
N SER A 44 -10.36 0.33 12.35
CA SER A 44 -10.29 -1.05 11.84
C SER A 44 -9.22 -1.19 10.76
N PHE A 45 -9.13 -0.23 9.84
CA PHE A 45 -8.08 -0.22 8.83
C PHE A 45 -6.69 -0.07 9.45
N LYS A 46 -6.55 0.75 10.50
CA LYS A 46 -5.28 0.90 11.24
C LYS A 46 -4.82 -0.43 11.83
N ILE A 47 -5.72 -1.18 12.47
CA ILE A 47 -5.40 -2.52 13.01
C ILE A 47 -4.99 -3.47 11.87
N PHE A 48 -5.78 -3.51 10.79
CA PHE A 48 -5.49 -4.33 9.63
C PHE A 48 -4.10 -4.04 9.04
N ILE A 49 -3.77 -2.76 8.85
CA ILE A 49 -2.52 -2.38 8.19
C ILE A 49 -1.31 -2.63 9.10
N GLU A 50 -1.45 -2.47 10.43
CA GLU A 50 -0.40 -2.81 11.39
C GLU A 50 -0.09 -4.32 11.35
N GLU A 51 -1.10 -5.19 11.38
CA GLU A 51 -0.89 -6.64 11.28
C GLU A 51 -0.34 -7.05 9.91
N ARG A 52 -0.83 -6.46 8.82
CA ARG A 52 -0.36 -6.73 7.46
C ARG A 52 1.14 -6.43 7.31
N HIS A 53 1.68 -5.49 8.08
CA HIS A 53 3.11 -5.13 8.05
C HIS A 53 3.98 -5.98 8.97
N LYS A 54 3.41 -6.89 9.77
CA LYS A 54 4.18 -7.88 10.56
C LYS A 54 4.67 -9.02 9.67
N VAL A 55 5.60 -8.69 8.79
CA VAL A 55 6.23 -9.66 7.88
C VAL A 55 7.48 -10.25 8.51
N VAL A 56 7.75 -11.52 8.19
CA VAL A 56 9.03 -12.15 8.44
C VAL A 56 9.84 -12.06 7.15
N TYR A 57 11.06 -11.54 7.23
CA TYR A 57 11.95 -11.50 6.07
C TYR A 57 12.41 -12.91 5.72
N PHE A 58 12.58 -13.19 4.44
CA PHE A 58 13.31 -14.39 4.03
C PHE A 58 14.75 -14.30 4.53
N ASP A 59 15.34 -15.47 4.77
CA ASP A 59 16.72 -15.59 5.17
C ASP A 59 17.64 -14.82 4.21
N ASP A 60 18.66 -14.19 4.76
CA ASP A 60 19.68 -13.41 4.05
C ASP A 60 19.21 -12.19 3.23
N VAL A 61 17.92 -11.87 3.16
CA VAL A 61 17.41 -10.73 2.37
C VAL A 61 18.06 -9.41 2.80
N LEU A 62 18.15 -9.15 4.10
CA LEU A 62 18.69 -7.89 4.60
C LEU A 62 20.18 -7.74 4.28
N GLU A 63 20.96 -8.82 4.45
CA GLU A 63 22.40 -8.81 4.14
C GLU A 63 22.67 -8.73 2.64
N THR A 64 21.84 -9.40 1.84
CA THR A 64 21.88 -9.30 0.37
C THR A 64 21.61 -7.87 -0.09
N LEU A 65 20.56 -7.23 0.43
CA LEU A 65 20.21 -5.86 0.08
C LEU A 65 21.31 -4.85 0.49
N LYS A 66 21.91 -5.01 1.67
CA LYS A 66 23.06 -4.20 2.09
C LYS A 66 24.23 -4.32 1.10
N SER A 67 24.62 -5.56 0.78
CA SER A 67 25.72 -5.86 -0.15
C SER A 67 25.47 -5.30 -1.56
N LEU A 68 24.21 -5.32 -2.01
CA LEU A 68 23.82 -4.77 -3.31
C LEU A 68 23.84 -3.24 -3.31
N LYS A 69 23.43 -2.59 -2.22
CA LYS A 69 23.41 -1.12 -2.11
C LYS A 69 24.81 -0.49 -2.22
N GLU A 70 25.85 -1.22 -1.82
CA GLU A 70 27.23 -0.77 -2.00
C GLU A 70 27.66 -0.67 -3.47
N LYS A 71 26.96 -1.36 -4.38
CA LYS A 71 27.35 -1.51 -5.79
C LYS A 71 26.34 -0.92 -6.77
N TYR A 72 25.08 -0.79 -6.37
CA TYR A 72 23.97 -0.43 -7.24
C TYR A 72 23.02 0.55 -6.56
N ILE A 73 22.30 1.31 -7.38
CA ILE A 73 21.12 2.06 -6.94
C ILE A 73 19.97 1.06 -6.78
N LEU A 74 19.39 0.98 -5.58
CA LEU A 74 18.31 0.06 -5.27
C LEU A 74 16.98 0.78 -5.15
N GLY A 75 15.95 0.19 -5.76
CA GLY A 75 14.61 0.74 -5.80
C GLY A 75 13.52 -0.28 -5.49
N VAL A 76 12.43 0.17 -4.89
CA VAL A 76 11.24 -0.65 -4.65
C VAL A 76 10.08 -0.16 -5.52
N ILE A 77 9.42 -1.10 -6.21
CA ILE A 77 8.19 -0.86 -6.97
C ILE A 77 7.11 -1.85 -6.52
N THR A 78 6.05 -1.35 -5.89
CA THR A 78 4.96 -2.20 -5.36
C THR A 78 3.59 -1.78 -5.88
N ASN A 79 2.73 -2.77 -6.20
CA ASN A 79 1.32 -2.52 -6.50
C ASN A 79 0.49 -2.34 -5.23
N GLY A 80 1.05 -2.75 -4.08
CA GLY A 80 0.37 -2.72 -2.80
C GLY A 80 0.58 -1.42 -2.05
N ASN A 81 0.03 -1.38 -0.84
CA ASN A 81 0.21 -0.34 0.16
C ASN A 81 1.31 -0.70 1.17
N ALA A 82 2.28 -1.52 0.78
CA ALA A 82 3.38 -1.92 1.66
C ALA A 82 4.37 -0.76 1.79
N ASP A 83 4.40 -0.11 2.96
CA ASP A 83 5.29 1.01 3.22
C ASP A 83 6.64 0.54 3.78
N ILE A 84 7.71 0.77 3.04
CA ILE A 84 9.06 0.35 3.44
C ILE A 84 9.58 1.08 4.68
N LYS A 85 9.03 2.25 5.02
CA LYS A 85 9.34 2.94 6.28
C LYS A 85 8.73 2.20 7.47
N THR A 86 7.46 1.82 7.35
CA THR A 86 6.78 0.98 8.35
C THR A 86 7.51 -0.36 8.53
N LEU A 87 8.03 -0.93 7.45
CA LEU A 87 8.87 -2.14 7.46
C LEU A 87 10.31 -1.90 7.95
N LYS A 88 10.73 -0.65 8.20
CA LYS A 88 12.08 -0.29 8.67
C LYS A 88 13.23 -0.73 7.76
N ILE A 89 12.98 -0.85 6.46
CA ILE A 89 13.98 -1.22 5.44
C ILE A 89 14.23 -0.10 4.42
N ASP A 90 13.62 1.06 4.63
CA ASP A 90 13.76 2.23 3.76
C ASP A 90 15.22 2.66 3.55
N HIS A 91 16.05 2.56 4.58
CA HIS A 91 17.48 2.84 4.53
C HIS A 91 18.27 1.93 3.56
N LEU A 92 17.70 0.81 3.11
CA LEU A 92 18.33 -0.11 2.14
C LEU A 92 18.02 0.23 0.69
N PHE A 93 17.20 1.25 0.43
CA PHE A 93 16.81 1.67 -0.92
C PHE A 93 17.09 3.15 -1.13
N ASP A 94 17.24 3.56 -2.38
CA ASP A 94 17.45 4.96 -2.78
C ASP A 94 16.14 5.63 -3.19
N PHE A 95 15.17 4.83 -3.65
CA PHE A 95 13.83 5.30 -3.95
C PHE A 95 12.77 4.20 -3.76
N TYR A 96 11.52 4.64 -3.62
CA TYR A 96 10.35 3.79 -3.45
C TYR A 96 9.16 4.38 -4.18
N LEU A 97 8.48 3.53 -4.95
CA LEU A 97 7.24 3.86 -5.64
C LEU A 97 6.19 2.80 -5.32
N ASN A 98 5.00 3.25 -4.97
CA ASN A 98 3.81 2.39 -4.92
C ASN A 98 2.74 2.84 -5.91
N ALA A 99 1.77 1.96 -6.18
CA ALA A 99 0.68 2.26 -7.10
C ALA A 99 -0.15 3.47 -6.67
N GLU A 100 -0.28 3.74 -5.37
CA GLU A 100 -0.97 4.93 -4.85
C GLU A 100 -0.26 6.23 -5.27
N MET A 101 1.08 6.27 -5.18
CA MET A 101 1.91 7.43 -5.56
C MET A 101 1.97 7.68 -7.08
N VAL A 102 1.73 6.65 -7.89
CA VAL A 102 1.80 6.72 -9.36
C VAL A 102 0.41 6.72 -10.00
N ASN A 103 -0.64 6.44 -9.21
CA ASN A 103 -2.01 6.18 -9.64
C ASN A 103 -2.10 5.17 -10.82
N GLU A 104 -1.22 4.17 -10.80
CA GLU A 104 -1.13 3.11 -11.80
C GLU A 104 -0.46 1.88 -11.17
N SER A 105 -1.07 0.70 -11.34
CA SER A 105 -0.49 -0.57 -10.91
C SER A 105 0.34 -1.20 -12.03
N LYS A 106 1.43 -1.92 -11.70
CA LYS A 106 2.11 -2.83 -12.65
C LYS A 106 1.08 -3.81 -13.23
N PRO A 107 1.09 -4.10 -14.53
CA PRO A 107 2.18 -3.89 -15.50
C PRO A 107 2.19 -2.52 -16.22
N GLY A 108 1.51 -1.50 -15.70
CA GLY A 108 1.57 -0.14 -16.23
C GLY A 108 3.00 0.40 -16.35
N LYS A 109 3.29 1.10 -17.44
CA LYS A 109 4.65 1.57 -17.77
C LYS A 109 5.10 2.76 -16.92
N LYS A 110 4.19 3.53 -16.32
CA LYS A 110 4.54 4.78 -15.62
C LYS A 110 5.43 4.56 -14.40
N SER A 111 5.25 3.45 -13.68
CA SER A 111 6.09 3.11 -12.52
C SER A 111 7.55 2.88 -12.90
N LEU A 112 7.82 2.40 -14.12
CA LEU A 112 9.18 2.19 -14.65
C LEU A 112 9.74 3.46 -15.29
N THR A 113 8.94 4.22 -16.04
CA THR A 113 9.40 5.46 -16.70
C THR A 113 9.77 6.55 -15.70
N LYS A 114 9.10 6.62 -14.54
CA LYS A 114 9.41 7.59 -13.48
C LYS A 114 10.77 7.36 -12.80
N LEU A 115 11.42 6.22 -13.07
CA LEU A 115 12.72 5.85 -12.48
C LEU A 115 13.92 6.13 -13.38
N LEU A 116 13.68 6.46 -14.65
CA LEU A 116 14.73 6.60 -15.67
C LEU A 116 14.97 8.06 -16.09
N ASN A 117 14.33 9.02 -15.42
CA ASN A 117 14.46 10.47 -15.61
C ASN A 117 14.94 11.13 -14.33
#